data_AF-A0A835HFR9-F1
#
_entry.id   AF-A0A835HFR9-F1
#
_cell.length_a   1.000
_cell.length_b   1.000
_cell.length_c   1.000
_cell.angle_alpha   90.00
_cell.angle_beta   90.00
_cell.angle_gamma   90.00
#
_symmetry.space_group_name_H-M   'P 1'
#
loop_
_entity.id
_entity.type
_entity.pdbx_description
1 polymer ?
#
loop_
_entity_poly.entity_id
_entity_poly.type
_entity_poly.pdbx_seq_one_letter_code
_entity_poly.pdbx_strand_id
1 'polypeptide(L)'
;MWTPNFHSVKINFVHLSSLTDMSKPKLSADIARQLRKFHEVEIPGSRELQLWNDMTKFLEKASGLKFDDIEKQRRYETISFEEVRDAVSELKDLTAILNAPVVFAHNDLLSGNLMRNEDEGRNMSIHVNCEIWYQNYCTAILVLKFED
;
A
#
# COMPACT_ATOMS: atom_id res chain seq x y z
N MET A 1 -3.96 20.34 0.97
CA MET A 1 -2.96 19.37 1.47
C MET A 1 -3.11 19.33 2.98
N TRP A 2 -3.79 18.32 3.52
CA TRP A 2 -3.99 18.17 4.98
C TRP A 2 -2.75 17.47 5.54
N THR A 3 -2.06 18.10 6.47
CA THR A 3 -0.98 17.48 7.25
C THR A 3 -1.61 16.89 8.52
N PRO A 4 -1.60 15.56 8.71
CA PRO A 4 -2.03 14.98 9.96
C PRO A 4 -1.10 15.46 11.09
N ASN A 5 -1.66 15.81 12.24
CA ASN A 5 -0.89 16.11 13.44
C ASN A 5 -0.28 14.82 14.01
N PHE A 6 0.89 14.41 13.49
CA PHE A 6 1.70 13.30 14.02
C PHE A 6 2.48 13.66 15.30
N HIS A 7 2.03 14.67 16.06
CA HIS A 7 2.71 15.19 17.25
C HIS A 7 2.92 14.16 18.39
N SER A 8 2.33 12.96 18.29
CA SER A 8 2.46 11.87 19.26
C SER A 8 3.37 10.72 18.83
N VAL A 9 3.98 10.75 17.64
CA VAL A 9 4.90 9.69 17.20
C VAL A 9 6.32 10.23 17.08
N LYS A 10 7.13 10.02 18.12
CA LYS A 10 8.59 10.20 18.03
C LYS A 10 9.18 9.05 17.21
N ILE A 11 9.95 9.38 16.18
CA ILE A 11 10.51 8.42 15.21
C ILE A 11 12.03 8.43 15.35
N ASN A 12 12.60 7.27 15.66
CA ASN A 12 14.04 7.01 15.61
C ASN A 12 14.33 6.01 14.48
N PHE A 13 15.40 6.25 13.74
CA PHE A 13 15.68 5.58 12.47
C PHE A 13 16.49 4.30 12.64
N VAL A 14 15.99 3.17 12.12
CA VAL A 14 16.82 2.04 11.69
C VAL A 14 16.13 1.36 10.53
N HIS A 15 16.86 1.09 9.46
CA HIS A 15 16.37 0.46 8.24
C HIS A 15 16.26 -1.06 8.41
N LEU A 16 15.12 -1.66 8.05
CA LEU A 16 15.06 -3.12 7.84
C LEU A 16 15.71 -3.44 6.48
N SER A 17 16.87 -4.09 6.52
CA SER A 17 17.78 -4.24 5.38
C SER A 17 17.36 -5.30 4.35
N SER A 18 16.37 -6.16 4.62
CA SER A 18 15.97 -7.20 3.65
C SER A 18 14.56 -7.78 3.82
N LEU A 19 14.02 -8.34 2.72
CA LEU A 19 12.81 -9.19 2.74
C LEU A 19 12.97 -10.41 3.66
N THR A 20 14.19 -10.92 3.81
CA THR A 20 14.55 -12.02 4.71
C THR A 20 14.34 -11.66 6.18
N ASP A 21 14.42 -10.37 6.53
CA ASP A 21 14.08 -9.93 7.89
C ASP A 21 12.57 -9.91 8.10
N MET A 22 11.80 -9.44 7.12
CA MET A 22 10.34 -9.37 7.20
C MET A 22 9.68 -10.74 7.33
N SER A 23 10.30 -11.80 6.82
CA SER A 23 9.82 -13.19 6.94
C SER A 23 10.13 -13.85 8.28
N LYS A 24 10.93 -13.21 9.16
CA LYS A 24 11.20 -13.74 10.50
C LYS A 24 9.91 -13.68 11.33
N PRO A 25 9.40 -14.80 11.88
CA PRO A 25 8.08 -14.85 12.51
C PRO A 25 7.85 -13.78 13.60
N LYS A 26 8.87 -13.52 14.43
CA LYS A 26 8.83 -12.47 15.45
C LYS A 26 8.65 -11.09 14.85
N LEU A 27 9.38 -10.78 13.78
CA LEU A 27 9.30 -9.49 13.10
C LEU A 27 7.97 -9.34 12.36
N SER A 28 7.49 -10.38 11.66
CA SER A 28 6.17 -10.36 11.01
C SER A 28 5.04 -10.12 12.02
N ALA A 29 5.11 -10.76 13.19
CA ALA A 29 4.15 -10.55 14.27
C ALA A 29 4.19 -9.10 14.82
N ASP A 30 5.39 -8.51 14.94
CA ASP A 30 5.55 -7.12 15.36
C ASP A 30 4.95 -6.15 14.33
N ILE A 31 5.21 -6.39 13.04
CA ILE A 31 4.65 -5.62 11.92
C ILE A 31 3.13 -5.70 11.92
N ALA A 32 2.56 -6.91 12.03
CA ALA A 32 1.10 -7.12 12.07
C ALA A 32 0.43 -6.36 13.23
N ARG A 33 1.08 -6.32 14.41
CA ARG A 33 0.58 -5.56 15.56
C ARG A 33 0.58 -4.05 15.33
N GLN A 34 1.57 -3.52 14.61
CA GLN A 34 1.62 -2.09 14.27
C GLN A 34 0.59 -1.74 13.18
N LEU A 35 0.45 -2.58 12.15
CA LEU A 35 -0.56 -2.41 11.11
C LEU A 35 -1.98 -2.41 11.66
N ARG A 36 -2.27 -3.30 12.61
CA ARG A 36 -3.59 -3.29 13.28
C ARG A 36 -3.87 -1.94 13.92
N LYS A 37 -2.92 -1.40 14.69
CA LYS A 37 -3.07 -0.06 15.31
C LYS A 37 -3.25 1.02 14.26
N PHE A 38 -2.54 0.90 13.14
CA PHE A 38 -2.64 1.83 12.03
C PHE A 38 -4.03 1.80 11.38
N HIS A 39 -4.59 0.61 11.14
CA HIS A 39 -5.93 0.43 10.57
C HIS A 39 -7.05 0.94 11.48
N GLU A 40 -6.81 0.98 12.79
CA GLU A 40 -7.74 1.50 13.80
C GLU A 40 -7.72 3.04 13.91
N VAL A 41 -6.80 3.73 13.20
CA VAL A 41 -6.76 5.19 13.19
C VAL A 41 -7.98 5.75 12.47
N GLU A 42 -8.80 6.50 13.21
CA GLU A 42 -9.92 7.23 12.64
C GLU A 42 -9.44 8.54 12.01
N ILE A 43 -9.57 8.63 10.67
CA ILE A 43 -9.28 9.86 9.92
C ILE A 43 -10.60 10.61 9.67
N PRO A 44 -10.71 11.87 10.11
CA PRO A 44 -11.87 12.71 9.77
C PRO A 44 -11.96 12.93 8.26
N GLY A 45 -13.14 12.74 7.67
CA GLY A 45 -13.39 12.97 6.24
C GLY A 45 -14.07 11.80 5.53
N SER A 46 -14.02 11.83 4.20
CA SER A 46 -14.65 10.79 3.36
C SER A 46 -14.03 9.42 3.63
N ARG A 47 -14.89 8.39 3.73
CA ARG A 47 -14.50 6.98 3.76
C ARG A 47 -14.48 6.29 2.41
N GLU A 48 -14.51 7.08 1.35
CA GLU A 48 -14.52 6.57 -0.02
C GLU A 48 -13.18 5.93 -0.39
N LEU A 49 -13.27 4.73 -0.97
CA LEU A 49 -12.14 3.98 -1.52
C LEU A 49 -11.50 4.75 -2.68
N GLN A 50 -10.34 5.36 -2.44
CA GLN A 50 -9.62 6.09 -3.50
C GLN A 50 -8.85 5.15 -4.44
N LEU A 51 -8.62 3.88 -4.06
CA LEU A 51 -7.86 2.91 -4.86
C LEU A 51 -8.34 2.85 -6.31
N TRP A 52 -9.64 2.60 -6.51
CA TRP A 52 -10.20 2.43 -7.86
C TRP A 52 -10.21 3.75 -8.63
N ASN A 53 -10.45 4.87 -7.94
CA ASN A 53 -10.41 6.20 -8.55
C ASN A 53 -9.00 6.51 -9.07
N ASP A 54 -7.97 6.19 -8.28
CA ASP A 54 -6.58 6.44 -8.66
C ASP A 54 -6.10 5.45 -9.74
N MET A 55 -6.47 4.18 -9.67
CA MET A 55 -6.18 3.22 -10.75
C MET A 55 -6.78 3.67 -12.08
N THR A 56 -8.03 4.14 -12.10
CA THR A 56 -8.64 4.69 -13.33
C THR A 56 -7.84 5.88 -13.85
N LYS A 57 -7.50 6.86 -13.00
CA LYS A 57 -6.68 8.02 -13.40
C LYS A 57 -5.30 7.61 -13.93
N PHE A 58 -4.66 6.61 -13.33
CA PHE A 58 -3.37 6.12 -13.79
C PHE A 58 -3.48 5.43 -15.15
N LEU A 59 -4.51 4.61 -15.37
CA LEU A 59 -4.76 3.97 -16.65
C LEU A 59 -5.08 4.97 -17.75
N GLU A 60 -5.88 6.00 -17.46
CA GLU A 60 -6.16 7.08 -18.40
C GLU A 60 -4.88 7.78 -18.83
N LYS A 61 -4.05 8.21 -17.86
CA LYS A 61 -2.75 8.83 -18.13
C LYS A 61 -1.83 7.90 -18.91
N ALA A 62 -1.73 6.65 -18.49
CA ALA A 62 -0.87 5.65 -19.11
C ALA A 62 -1.28 5.41 -20.57
N SER A 63 -2.58 5.32 -20.85
CA SER A 63 -3.10 5.07 -22.21
C SER A 63 -2.88 6.22 -23.20
N GLY A 64 -2.56 7.41 -22.70
CA GLY A 64 -2.21 8.58 -23.51
C GLY A 64 -0.71 8.80 -23.70
N LEU A 65 0.15 7.92 -23.17
CA LEU A 65 1.60 8.11 -23.24
C LEU A 65 2.12 7.94 -24.67
N LYS A 66 3.20 8.67 -24.95
CA LYS A 66 4.03 8.52 -26.15
C LYS A 66 5.48 8.64 -25.74
N PHE A 67 6.32 7.82 -26.34
CA PHE A 67 7.75 7.78 -26.07
C PHE A 67 8.53 8.12 -27.35
N ASP A 68 9.55 8.97 -27.21
CA ASP A 68 10.47 9.29 -28.33
C ASP A 68 11.41 8.12 -28.65
N ASP A 69 11.65 7.25 -27.66
CA ASP A 69 12.43 6.03 -27.79
C ASP A 69 11.61 4.96 -28.52
N ILE A 70 12.07 4.58 -29.72
CA ILE A 70 11.38 3.66 -30.62
C ILE A 70 11.12 2.30 -29.96
N GLU A 71 12.08 1.77 -29.21
CA GLU A 71 11.92 0.45 -28.57
C GLU A 71 10.94 0.52 -27.40
N LYS A 72 10.96 1.61 -26.63
CA LYS A 72 9.95 1.83 -25.58
C LYS A 72 8.56 2.03 -26.18
N GLN A 73 8.43 2.80 -27.25
CA GLN A 73 7.17 3.03 -27.94
C GLN A 73 6.61 1.73 -28.52
N ARG A 74 7.46 0.91 -29.16
CA ARG A 74 7.06 -0.39 -29.68
C ARG A 74 6.57 -1.33 -28.59
N ARG A 75 7.24 -1.37 -27.42
CA ARG A 75 6.79 -2.13 -26.24
C ARG A 75 5.49 -1.59 -25.65
N TYR A 76 5.30 -0.28 -25.68
CA TYR A 76 4.07 0.35 -25.20
C TYR A 76 2.88 -0.02 -26.08
N GLU A 77 3.06 -0.03 -27.40
CA GLU A 77 2.02 -0.37 -28.37
C GLU A 77 1.54 -1.83 -28.29
N THR A 78 2.29 -2.73 -27.64
CA THR A 78 1.82 -4.11 -27.39
C THR A 78 0.83 -4.21 -26.23
N ILE A 79 0.61 -3.14 -25.47
CA ILE A 79 -0.27 -3.15 -24.30
C ILE A 79 -1.71 -2.88 -24.75
N SER A 80 -2.60 -3.84 -24.51
CA SER A 80 -4.04 -3.62 -24.65
C SER A 80 -4.59 -2.95 -23.38
N PHE A 81 -4.77 -1.64 -23.42
CA PHE A 81 -5.39 -0.91 -22.30
C PHE A 81 -6.86 -1.28 -22.08
N GLU A 82 -7.53 -1.85 -23.08
CA GLU A 82 -8.88 -2.41 -22.94
C GLU A 82 -8.84 -3.64 -22.02
N GLU A 83 -7.98 -4.62 -22.32
CA GLU A 83 -7.81 -5.81 -21.48
C GLU A 83 -7.39 -5.46 -20.05
N VAL A 84 -6.50 -4.48 -19.88
CA VAL A 84 -6.09 -4.02 -18.54
C VAL A 84 -7.26 -3.40 -17.77
N ARG A 85 -8.13 -2.62 -18.43
CA ARG A 85 -9.32 -2.04 -17.79
C ARG A 85 -10.31 -3.12 -17.39
N ASP A 86 -10.53 -4.13 -18.23
CA ASP A 86 -11.42 -5.25 -17.95
C ASP A 86 -10.92 -6.05 -16.73
N ALA A 87 -9.62 -6.37 -16.70
CA ALA A 87 -9.00 -7.07 -15.57
C ALA A 87 -9.09 -6.25 -14.26
N VAL A 88 -8.92 -4.93 -14.32
CA VAL A 88 -9.09 -4.05 -13.15
C VAL A 88 -10.55 -4.01 -12.69
N SER A 89 -11.51 -3.99 -13.61
CA SER A 89 -12.94 -4.06 -13.28
C SER A 89 -13.30 -5.40 -12.63
N GLU A 90 -12.82 -6.51 -13.18
CA GLU A 90 -13.04 -7.84 -12.60
C GLU A 90 -12.44 -7.94 -11.20
N LEU A 91 -11.22 -7.44 -10.99
CA LEU A 91 -10.59 -7.41 -9.67
C LEU A 91 -11.39 -6.55 -8.67
N LYS A 92 -11.97 -5.43 -9.13
CA LYS A 92 -12.86 -4.60 -8.31
C LYS A 92 -14.09 -5.37 -7.84
N ASP A 93 -14.73 -6.09 -8.76
CA ASP A 93 -15.92 -6.87 -8.46
C ASP A 93 -15.61 -8.04 -7.51
N LEU A 94 -14.50 -8.76 -7.76
CA LEU A 94 -14.04 -9.85 -6.90
C LEU A 94 -13.70 -9.37 -5.48
N THR A 95 -13.02 -8.23 -5.35
CA THR A 95 -12.68 -7.68 -4.03
C THR A 95 -13.90 -7.14 -3.28
N ALA A 96 -14.93 -6.66 -3.98
CA ALA A 96 -16.19 -6.27 -3.35
C ALA A 96 -16.89 -7.45 -2.64
N ILE A 97 -16.74 -8.67 -3.16
CA ILE A 97 -17.33 -9.90 -2.56
C ILE A 97 -16.71 -10.20 -1.19
N LEU A 98 -15.44 -9.84 -0.97
CA LEU A 98 -14.73 -10.12 0.28
C LEU A 98 -15.33 -9.39 1.49
N ASN A 99 -16.16 -8.35 1.27
CA ASN A 99 -16.73 -7.50 2.32
C ASN A 99 -15.67 -7.01 3.32
N ALA A 100 -14.46 -6.75 2.82
CA ALA A 100 -13.34 -6.32 3.63
C ALA A 100 -13.61 -4.93 4.23
N PRO A 101 -13.25 -4.69 5.50
CA PRO A 101 -13.42 -3.38 6.09
C PRO A 101 -12.53 -2.37 5.35
N VAL A 102 -13.09 -1.20 5.09
CA VAL A 102 -12.35 -0.04 4.60
C VAL A 102 -11.63 0.58 5.78
N VAL A 103 -10.30 0.63 5.70
CA VAL A 103 -9.43 1.14 6.77
C VAL A 103 -8.50 2.19 6.21
N PHE A 104 -7.91 3.00 7.08
CA PHE A 104 -6.77 3.81 6.69
C PHE A 104 -5.59 2.87 6.46
N ALA A 105 -5.20 2.71 5.20
CA ALA A 105 -4.21 1.73 4.78
C ALA A 105 -2.94 2.41 4.28
N HIS A 106 -1.81 1.72 4.45
CA HIS A 106 -0.51 2.18 3.96
C HIS A 106 -0.33 2.02 2.45
N ASN A 107 -0.82 0.91 1.89
CA ASN A 107 -0.74 0.57 0.47
C ASN A 107 0.68 0.34 -0.11
N ASP A 108 1.75 0.48 0.69
CA ASP A 108 3.14 0.36 0.21
C ASP A 108 4.07 -0.24 1.28
N LEU A 109 3.72 -1.41 1.82
CA LEU A 109 4.42 -2.00 2.97
C LEU A 109 5.71 -2.75 2.60
N LEU A 110 6.63 -2.07 1.91
CA LEU A 110 7.94 -2.59 1.53
C LEU A 110 8.93 -2.51 2.71
N SER A 111 9.96 -3.36 2.72
CA SER A 111 10.97 -3.39 3.80
C SER A 111 11.65 -2.03 4.02
N GLY A 112 11.86 -1.27 2.94
CA GLY A 112 12.41 0.09 3.00
C GLY A 112 11.54 1.10 3.75
N ASN A 113 10.24 0.81 3.89
CA ASN A 113 9.26 1.64 4.59
C ASN A 113 9.01 1.16 6.04
N LEU A 114 9.80 0.20 6.53
CA LEU A 114 9.71 -0.31 7.89
C LEU A 114 10.97 0.06 8.67
N MET A 115 10.79 0.76 9.79
CA MET A 115 11.91 1.18 10.64
C MET A 115 11.81 0.63 12.06
N ARG A 116 12.93 0.17 12.61
CA ARG A 116 12.98 -0.47 13.93
C ARG A 116 13.88 0.28 14.88
N ASN A 117 13.37 0.98 15.89
CA ASN A 117 14.28 1.58 16.87
C ASN A 117 15.09 0.49 17.62
N GLU A 118 16.43 0.52 17.52
CA GLU A 118 17.32 -0.41 18.23
C GLU A 118 17.51 -0.04 19.70
N ASP A 119 17.38 1.25 20.05
CA ASP A 119 17.59 1.77 21.42
C ASP A 119 16.41 1.44 22.36
N GLU A 120 15.23 1.26 21.79
CA GLU A 120 14.04 0.79 22.50
C GLU A 120 13.76 -0.63 22.04
N GLY A 121 14.31 -1.63 22.72
CA GLY A 121 14.27 -3.06 22.34
C GLY A 121 12.89 -3.72 22.10
N ARG A 122 11.81 -2.95 21.88
CA ARG A 122 10.43 -3.39 21.63
C ARG A 122 9.64 -2.54 20.63
N ASN A 123 10.15 -1.42 20.09
CA ASN A 123 9.30 -0.48 19.32
C ASN A 123 9.68 -0.38 17.84
N MET A 124 8.92 -1.10 17.00
CA MET A 124 8.90 -0.94 15.54
C MET A 124 8.03 0.27 15.18
N SER A 125 8.57 1.21 14.40
CA SER A 125 7.85 2.35 13.83
C SER A 125 7.80 2.22 12.32
N ILE A 126 6.61 2.14 11.75
CA ILE A 126 6.43 2.13 10.30
C ILE A 126 6.60 3.56 9.79
N HIS A 127 7.58 3.80 8.93
CA HIS A 127 7.85 5.12 8.34
C HIS A 127 7.66 5.04 6.83
N VAL A 128 6.80 5.89 6.31
CA VAL A 128 6.20 5.65 5.01
C VAL A 128 6.45 6.84 4.14
N ASN A 129 6.91 6.56 2.92
CA ASN A 129 6.90 7.56 1.87
C ASN A 129 5.46 8.09 1.69
N CYS A 130 5.24 9.37 1.97
CA CYS A 130 3.92 9.99 2.16
C CYS A 130 3.01 10.05 0.92
N GLU A 131 3.33 9.33 -0.15
CA GLU A 131 2.72 9.55 -1.47
C GLU A 131 1.41 8.76 -1.70
N ILE A 132 1.07 7.73 -0.90
CA ILE A 132 -0.03 6.80 -1.22
C ILE A 132 -0.96 6.42 -0.04
N TRP A 133 -1.12 7.31 0.94
CA TRP A 133 -2.04 7.08 2.07
C TRP A 133 -3.48 7.46 1.72
N TYR A 134 -4.37 6.48 1.71
CA TYR A 134 -5.81 6.72 1.63
C TYR A 134 -6.58 5.48 2.07
N GLN A 135 -7.90 5.64 2.17
CA GLN A 135 -8.78 4.55 2.56
C GLN A 135 -8.79 3.44 1.52
N ASN A 136 -8.46 2.24 1.96
CA ASN A 136 -8.40 1.05 1.11
C ASN A 136 -8.94 -0.16 1.86
N TYR A 137 -9.19 -1.25 1.15
CA TYR A 137 -9.56 -2.52 1.77
C TYR A 137 -8.42 -3.04 2.65
N CYS A 138 -8.77 -3.48 3.85
CA CYS A 138 -7.83 -4.15 4.76
C CYS A 138 -7.21 -5.42 4.13
N THR A 139 -7.86 -6.01 3.11
CA THR A 139 -7.41 -7.22 2.42
C THR A 139 -6.14 -7.08 1.59
N ALA A 140 -5.71 -5.85 1.26
CA ALA A 140 -4.41 -5.63 0.60
C ALA A 140 -3.21 -6.10 1.45
N ILE A 141 -3.41 -6.39 2.74
CA ILE A 141 -2.40 -6.87 3.69
C ILE A 141 -2.66 -8.34 4.10
N LEU A 142 -3.85 -8.88 3.85
CA LEU A 142 -4.33 -10.14 4.43
C LEU A 142 -4.18 -11.37 3.53
N VAL A 143 -3.59 -11.25 2.33
CA VAL A 143 -3.20 -12.42 1.51
C VAL A 143 -2.01 -13.19 2.13
N LEU A 144 -1.47 -12.71 3.26
CA LEU A 144 -0.51 -13.44 4.11
C LEU A 144 -1.18 -14.21 5.25
N LYS A 145 -2.49 -14.50 5.18
CA LYS A 145 -3.02 -15.64 5.92
C LYS A 145 -2.52 -16.91 5.24
N PHE A 146 -1.39 -17.41 5.71
CA PHE A 146 -0.97 -18.79 5.51
C PHE A 146 -2.19 -19.68 5.80
N GLU A 147 -2.64 -20.41 4.78
CA GLU A 147 -3.42 -21.63 5.00
C GLU A 147 -2.56 -22.56 5.87
N ASP A 148 -3.20 -23.19 6.85
CA ASP A 148 -2.58 -24.00 7.91
C ASP A 148 -1.66 -25.13 7.38
#